data_AF-A0AAV4HTW5-F1
#
_entry.id   AF-A0AAV4HTW5-F1
#
_cell.length_a   1.000
_cell.length_b   1.000
_cell.length_c   1.000
_cell.angle_alpha   90.00
_cell.angle_beta   90.00
_cell.angle_gamma   90.00
#
_symmetry.space_group_name_H-M   'P 1'
#
loop_
_entity.id
_entity.type
_entity.pdbx_description
1 polymer ?
#
loop_
_entity_poly.entity_id
_entity_poly.type
_entity_poly.pdbx_seq_one_letter_code
_entity_poly.pdbx_strand_id
1 'polypeptide(L)'
;MLTVMSMKEDEQREFNCSLVISSQLVLAGTEDGLYAFNPQSLNSKRNQLTQLSGFGSVHQMELAKGVDLILVLTGPERRLVMLENKLVKCRMSQTLGGETTPFTVKTIEGLKCCTIFSVGLWNNASYLVVGTPTKLYVMKYNPSLGTYCVRKEFPSSEPCSCVCIAENYAIVGTERFYKINLEHPSLLDFVDRQDSSLAFAAFGAANHHSYPLAVVRVSPPELPLEFLLCFHEFGVFVNHHGQRSRSTDVKWSGLPLAFAFVAPFLYVTYTNTIQATVVPTDRAQAKGRQTVIDIQAPRYLGPAPSPGCVYVSSSNATTKITEIIRIRGQEAFGTDFVGEKENVGRCVV
;
A
#
# COMPACT_ATOMS: atom_id res chain seq x y z
N MET A 1 7.33 -7.42 16.83
CA MET A 1 6.56 -8.24 15.89
C MET A 1 5.42 -8.88 16.65
N LEU A 2 4.20 -8.89 16.10
CA LEU A 2 3.03 -9.52 16.73
C LEU A 2 2.22 -10.26 15.68
N THR A 3 2.03 -11.57 15.85
CA THR A 3 1.09 -12.34 15.02
C THR A 3 -0.34 -11.99 15.40
N VAL A 4 -1.11 -11.51 14.42
CA VAL A 4 -2.50 -11.07 14.60
C VAL A 4 -3.48 -12.17 14.23
N MET A 5 -3.11 -13.01 13.28
CA MET A 5 -3.90 -14.16 12.88
C MET A 5 -2.95 -15.25 12.39
N SER A 6 -3.30 -16.51 12.65
CA SER A 6 -2.59 -17.68 12.18
C SER A 6 -3.65 -18.70 11.75
N MET A 7 -3.56 -19.17 10.52
CA MET A 7 -4.47 -20.13 9.89
C MET A 7 -3.67 -21.36 9.48
N LYS A 8 -4.28 -22.54 9.65
CA LYS A 8 -3.63 -23.84 9.40
C LYS A 8 -4.46 -24.69 8.45
N GLU A 9 -3.78 -25.54 7.71
CA GLU A 9 -4.39 -26.60 6.89
C GLU A 9 -5.46 -26.04 5.93
N ASP A 10 -6.71 -26.50 6.04
CA ASP A 10 -7.79 -26.18 5.10
C ASP A 10 -8.34 -24.75 5.25
N GLU A 11 -7.99 -24.05 6.33
CA GLU A 11 -8.35 -22.63 6.51
C GLU A 11 -7.32 -21.69 5.89
N GLN A 12 -6.25 -22.20 5.26
CA GLN A 12 -5.22 -21.37 4.66
C GLN A 12 -5.78 -20.48 3.55
N ARG A 13 -5.40 -19.20 3.56
CA ARG A 13 -5.72 -18.26 2.47
C ARG A 13 -4.49 -17.45 2.13
N GLU A 14 -4.34 -17.14 0.85
CA GLU A 14 -3.31 -16.22 0.37
C GLU A 14 -3.82 -14.78 0.44
N PHE A 15 -3.22 -13.98 1.32
CA PHE A 15 -3.60 -12.58 1.50
C PHE A 15 -2.87 -11.69 0.49
N ASN A 16 -3.59 -10.75 -0.11
CA ASN A 16 -3.09 -9.87 -1.17
C ASN A 16 -2.92 -8.43 -0.69
N CYS A 17 -3.91 -7.93 0.04
CA CYS A 17 -3.92 -6.56 0.55
C CYS A 17 -4.82 -6.45 1.78
N SER A 18 -4.71 -5.32 2.49
CA SER A 18 -5.54 -4.99 3.63
C SER A 18 -5.94 -3.52 3.61
N LEU A 19 -7.10 -3.21 4.18
CA LEU A 19 -7.60 -1.86 4.34
C LEU A 19 -8.13 -1.64 5.75
N VAL A 20 -7.51 -0.72 6.49
CA VAL A 20 -7.96 -0.33 7.83
C VAL A 20 -9.18 0.58 7.71
N ILE A 21 -10.34 0.10 8.14
CA ILE A 21 -11.57 0.90 8.22
C ILE A 21 -11.68 1.60 9.59
N SER A 22 -11.25 0.91 10.65
CA SER A 22 -11.15 1.44 12.00
C SER A 22 -10.14 0.63 12.82
N SER A 23 -9.89 1.03 14.07
CA SER A 23 -9.05 0.26 15.01
C SER A 23 -9.58 -1.15 15.31
N GLN A 24 -10.85 -1.43 15.00
CA GLN A 24 -11.54 -2.70 15.27
C GLN A 24 -12.02 -3.42 14.01
N LEU A 25 -11.83 -2.82 12.83
CA LEU A 25 -12.29 -3.39 11.57
C LEU A 25 -11.23 -3.19 10.50
N VAL A 26 -10.63 -4.30 10.07
CA VAL A 26 -9.69 -4.36 8.97
C VAL A 26 -10.26 -5.29 7.91
N LEU A 27 -10.30 -4.82 6.66
CA LEU A 27 -10.61 -5.65 5.52
C LEU A 27 -9.33 -6.33 5.01
N ALA A 28 -9.45 -7.58 4.60
CA ALA A 28 -8.39 -8.40 4.01
C ALA A 28 -8.86 -8.92 2.66
N GLY A 29 -8.15 -8.54 1.59
CA GLY A 29 -8.33 -9.13 0.28
C GLY A 29 -7.45 -10.36 0.13
N THR A 30 -8.00 -11.45 -0.40
CA THR A 30 -7.29 -12.72 -0.64
C THR A 30 -7.47 -13.16 -2.09
N GLU A 31 -6.84 -14.27 -2.47
CA GLU A 31 -7.07 -14.90 -3.77
C GLU A 31 -8.50 -15.47 -3.95
N ASP A 32 -9.23 -15.70 -2.87
CA ASP A 32 -10.55 -16.33 -2.91
C ASP A 32 -11.71 -15.41 -2.50
N GLY A 33 -11.45 -14.20 -2.01
CA GLY A 33 -12.52 -13.32 -1.57
C GLY A 33 -12.08 -12.05 -0.84
N LEU A 34 -13.09 -11.41 -0.25
CA LEU A 34 -12.95 -10.28 0.65
C LEU A 34 -13.37 -10.70 2.05
N TYR A 35 -12.57 -10.37 3.05
CA TYR A 35 -12.80 -10.73 4.43
C TYR A 35 -12.64 -9.53 5.35
N ALA A 36 -13.16 -9.66 6.57
CA ALA A 36 -12.99 -8.71 7.64
C ALA A 36 -12.52 -9.42 8.91
N PHE A 37 -11.67 -8.76 9.68
CA PHE A 37 -11.28 -9.21 11.01
C PHE A 37 -11.11 -8.03 11.97
N ASN A 38 -11.21 -8.34 13.26
CA ASN A 38 -10.91 -7.39 14.33
C ASN A 38 -9.49 -7.64 14.86
N PRO A 39 -8.52 -6.72 14.65
CA PRO A 39 -7.15 -6.92 15.09
C PRO A 39 -6.96 -6.86 16.60
N GLN A 40 -7.97 -6.44 17.37
CA GLN A 40 -7.94 -6.41 18.84
C GLN A 40 -8.43 -7.73 19.47
N SER A 41 -9.11 -8.59 18.71
CA SER A 41 -9.67 -9.86 19.21
C SER A 41 -8.65 -11.00 19.17
N LEU A 42 -7.44 -10.77 19.68
CA LEU A 42 -6.28 -11.68 19.60
C LEU A 42 -6.41 -12.96 20.46
N ASN A 43 -7.38 -13.02 21.38
CA ASN A 43 -7.48 -14.05 22.42
C ASN A 43 -8.75 -14.91 22.35
N SER A 44 -9.57 -14.75 21.31
CA SER A 44 -10.76 -15.59 21.12
C SER A 44 -10.33 -16.87 20.39
N LYS A 45 -10.70 -18.05 20.91
CA LYS A 45 -10.42 -19.36 20.25
C LYS A 45 -10.96 -19.48 18.81
N ARG A 46 -11.70 -18.47 18.33
CA ARG A 46 -12.01 -18.21 16.92
C ARG A 46 -11.47 -16.84 16.57
N ASN A 47 -10.32 -16.78 15.90
CA ASN A 47 -9.92 -15.61 15.12
C ASN A 47 -10.89 -15.51 13.94
N GLN A 48 -12.08 -14.96 14.19
CA GLN A 48 -13.22 -15.11 13.29
C GLN A 48 -13.04 -14.14 12.12
N LEU A 49 -12.49 -14.69 11.03
CA LEU A 49 -12.47 -14.06 9.74
C LEU A 49 -13.90 -14.09 9.18
N THR A 50 -14.53 -12.94 9.00
CA THR A 50 -15.87 -12.85 8.42
C THR A 50 -15.77 -12.60 6.93
N GLN A 51 -16.36 -13.47 6.12
CA GLN A 51 -16.40 -13.32 4.67
C GLN A 51 -17.42 -12.26 4.26
N LEU A 52 -17.01 -11.33 3.40
CA LEU A 52 -17.90 -10.42 2.70
C LEU A 52 -18.28 -11.07 1.37
N SER A 53 -19.52 -11.51 1.22
CA SER A 53 -19.95 -12.26 0.03
C SER A 53 -20.14 -11.37 -1.19
N GLY A 54 -19.91 -11.94 -2.37
CA GLY A 54 -20.02 -11.24 -3.66
C GLY A 54 -18.69 -10.79 -4.27
N PHE A 55 -17.56 -11.20 -3.68
CA PHE A 55 -16.21 -10.91 -4.17
C PHE A 55 -15.47 -12.22 -4.48
N GLY A 56 -14.71 -12.23 -5.58
CA GLY A 56 -13.67 -13.24 -5.82
C GLY A 56 -12.31 -12.71 -5.35
N SER A 57 -11.22 -13.14 -6.01
CA SER A 57 -9.86 -12.62 -5.75
C SER A 57 -9.84 -11.10 -5.63
N VAL A 58 -9.23 -10.56 -4.58
CA VAL A 58 -9.10 -9.11 -4.33
C VAL A 58 -7.63 -8.73 -4.38
N HIS A 59 -7.30 -7.79 -5.27
CA HIS A 59 -5.91 -7.43 -5.60
C HIS A 59 -5.45 -6.14 -4.93
N GLN A 60 -6.34 -5.17 -4.79
CA GLN A 60 -6.04 -3.86 -4.21
C GLN A 60 -7.32 -3.24 -3.62
N MET A 61 -7.19 -2.52 -2.51
CA MET A 61 -8.27 -1.74 -1.90
C MET A 61 -7.78 -0.36 -1.48
N GLU A 62 -8.63 0.65 -1.63
CA GLU A 62 -8.34 1.99 -1.12
C GLU A 62 -9.63 2.71 -0.70
N LEU A 63 -9.55 3.50 0.37
CA LEU A 63 -10.68 4.29 0.86
C LEU A 63 -10.68 5.68 0.22
N ALA A 64 -11.68 5.95 -0.61
CA ALA A 64 -11.98 7.26 -1.17
C ALA A 64 -12.64 8.15 -0.09
N LYS A 65 -11.84 8.65 0.85
CA LYS A 65 -12.30 9.39 2.06
C LYS A 65 -13.27 10.53 1.74
N GLY A 66 -13.06 11.26 0.65
CA GLY A 66 -13.89 12.40 0.26
C GLY A 66 -15.34 12.05 -0.13
N VAL A 67 -15.61 10.79 -0.46
CA VAL A 67 -16.95 10.31 -0.87
C VAL A 67 -17.41 9.09 -0.07
N ASP A 68 -16.66 8.69 0.96
CA ASP A 68 -16.92 7.54 1.85
C ASP A 68 -17.18 6.21 1.11
N LEU A 69 -16.46 6.02 0.00
CA LEU A 69 -16.47 4.79 -0.80
C LEU A 69 -15.18 4.00 -0.63
N ILE A 70 -15.28 2.68 -0.60
CA ILE A 70 -14.17 1.75 -0.71
C ILE A 70 -14.09 1.29 -2.16
N LEU A 71 -12.94 1.54 -2.79
CA LEU A 71 -12.63 1.02 -4.12
C LEU A 71 -11.95 -0.33 -3.97
N VAL A 72 -12.43 -1.33 -4.71
CA VAL A 72 -11.91 -2.71 -4.65
C VAL A 72 -11.61 -3.18 -6.07
N LEU A 73 -10.36 -3.60 -6.29
CA LEU A 73 -9.95 -4.28 -7.51
C LEU A 73 -10.13 -5.78 -7.33
N THR A 74 -11.08 -6.39 -8.04
CA THR A 74 -11.51 -7.77 -7.77
C THR A 74 -11.82 -8.60 -9.03
N GLY A 75 -11.75 -9.91 -8.86
CA GLY A 75 -12.07 -10.93 -9.86
C GLY A 75 -10.91 -11.22 -10.82
N PRO A 76 -11.07 -12.26 -11.65
CA PRO A 76 -10.06 -12.65 -12.63
C PRO A 76 -9.85 -11.58 -13.72
N GLU A 77 -10.90 -10.83 -14.07
CA GLU A 77 -10.83 -9.72 -15.04
C GLU A 77 -10.30 -8.41 -14.43
N ARG A 78 -9.94 -8.41 -13.13
CA ARG A 78 -9.44 -7.24 -12.39
C ARG A 78 -10.36 -6.02 -12.60
N ARG A 79 -11.63 -6.18 -12.25
CA ARG A 79 -12.65 -5.13 -12.35
C ARG A 79 -12.57 -4.22 -11.13
N LEU A 80 -12.69 -2.91 -11.36
CA LEU A 80 -12.73 -1.92 -10.30
C LEU A 80 -14.19 -1.67 -9.88
N VAL A 81 -14.50 -1.98 -8.63
CA VAL A 81 -15.85 -1.84 -8.06
C VAL A 81 -15.85 -0.88 -6.87
N MET A 82 -17.01 -0.30 -6.59
CA MET A 82 -17.23 0.63 -5.48
C MET A 82 -18.17 0.02 -4.44
N LEU A 83 -17.84 0.26 -3.18
CA LEU A 83 -18.64 -0.11 -2.01
C LEU A 83 -18.84 1.09 -1.10
N GLU A 84 -20.02 1.22 -0.53
CA GLU A 84 -20.25 2.19 0.53
C GLU A 84 -19.61 1.73 1.84
N ASN A 85 -18.73 2.55 2.42
CA ASN A 85 -18.07 2.25 3.69
C ASN A 85 -19.09 2.06 4.82
N LYS A 86 -20.17 2.85 4.83
CA LYS A 86 -21.28 2.71 5.79
C LYS A 86 -21.98 1.37 5.68
N LEU A 87 -22.21 0.88 4.46
CA LEU A 87 -22.84 -0.41 4.22
C LEU A 87 -21.98 -1.56 4.74
N VAL A 88 -20.66 -1.49 4.54
CA VAL A 88 -19.71 -2.45 5.11
C VAL A 88 -19.82 -2.47 6.63
N LYS A 89 -19.74 -1.31 7.30
CA LYS A 89 -19.87 -1.22 8.77
C LYS A 89 -21.22 -1.76 9.27
N CYS A 90 -22.32 -1.42 8.59
CA CYS A 90 -23.66 -1.88 8.93
C CYS A 90 -23.77 -3.40 8.83
N ARG A 91 -23.34 -3.99 7.72
CA ARG A 91 -23.40 -5.45 7.53
C ARG A 91 -22.50 -6.19 8.51
N MET A 92 -21.32 -5.67 8.80
CA MET A 92 -20.44 -6.24 9.81
C MET A 92 -21.10 -6.26 11.20
N SER A 93 -21.84 -5.21 11.57
CA SER A 93 -22.57 -5.18 12.86
C SER A 93 -23.77 -6.14 12.94
N GLN A 94 -24.38 -6.47 11.79
CA GLN A 94 -25.54 -7.35 11.69
C GLN A 94 -25.16 -8.83 11.48
N THR A 95 -23.90 -9.10 11.16
CA THR A 95 -23.44 -10.44 10.86
C THR A 95 -23.15 -11.19 12.16
N LEU A 96 -24.01 -12.15 12.46
CA LEU A 96 -23.83 -13.07 13.59
C LEU A 96 -23.07 -14.35 13.18
N GLY A 97 -22.98 -14.62 11.88
CA GLY A 97 -22.30 -15.78 11.30
C GLY A 97 -20.87 -15.50 10.82
N GLY A 98 -20.29 -16.46 10.09
CA GLY A 98 -18.97 -16.29 9.46
C GLY A 98 -19.01 -15.57 8.10
N GLU A 99 -20.18 -15.21 7.60
CA GLU A 99 -20.38 -14.66 6.26
C GLU A 99 -21.51 -13.63 6.24
N THR A 100 -21.33 -12.52 5.52
CA THR A 100 -22.34 -11.46 5.37
C THR A 100 -23.37 -11.83 4.29
N THR A 101 -24.49 -11.10 4.20
CA THR A 101 -25.30 -11.15 2.98
C THR A 101 -24.49 -10.62 1.76
N PRO A 102 -24.76 -11.08 0.51
CA PRO A 102 -24.04 -10.64 -0.68
C PRO A 102 -24.13 -9.13 -0.95
N PHE A 103 -23.00 -8.50 -1.28
CA PHE A 103 -22.95 -7.07 -1.62
C PHE A 103 -23.38 -6.82 -3.06
N THR A 104 -24.25 -5.83 -3.26
CA THR A 104 -24.49 -5.27 -4.60
C THR A 104 -23.37 -4.29 -4.90
N VAL A 105 -22.38 -4.74 -5.67
CA VAL A 105 -21.24 -3.92 -6.07
C VAL A 105 -21.56 -3.10 -7.31
N LYS A 106 -21.11 -1.83 -7.34
CA LYS A 106 -21.21 -0.98 -8.52
C LYS A 106 -19.87 -0.96 -9.25
N THR A 107 -19.84 -1.50 -10.47
CA THR A 107 -18.65 -1.48 -11.33
C THR A 107 -18.47 -0.11 -11.95
N ILE A 108 -17.22 0.36 -12.06
CA ILE A 108 -16.89 1.56 -12.82
C ILE A 108 -16.81 1.20 -14.30
N GLU A 109 -17.70 1.77 -15.11
CA GLU A 109 -17.79 1.49 -16.54
C GLU A 109 -16.56 2.01 -17.32
N GLY A 110 -16.28 1.39 -18.47
CA GLY A 110 -15.19 1.79 -19.36
C GLY A 110 -13.81 1.27 -18.96
N LEU A 111 -13.65 0.73 -17.75
CA LEU A 111 -12.41 0.11 -17.29
C LEU A 111 -12.38 -1.39 -17.57
N LYS A 112 -11.23 -1.89 -18.08
CA LYS A 112 -10.97 -3.32 -18.30
C LYS A 112 -9.54 -3.64 -17.86
N CYS A 113 -9.35 -4.81 -17.25
CA CYS A 113 -8.04 -5.33 -16.86
C CYS A 113 -7.20 -4.33 -16.06
N CYS A 114 -7.75 -3.72 -15.00
CA CYS A 114 -7.01 -2.70 -14.25
C CYS A 114 -5.82 -3.34 -13.54
N THR A 115 -4.63 -2.75 -13.67
CA THR A 115 -3.42 -3.26 -13.00
C THR A 115 -3.28 -2.66 -11.62
N ILE A 116 -3.46 -1.35 -11.51
CA ILE A 116 -3.31 -0.58 -10.28
C ILE A 116 -4.19 0.67 -10.33
N PHE A 117 -4.55 1.23 -9.18
CA PHE A 117 -5.18 2.54 -9.09
C PHE A 117 -4.70 3.35 -7.88
N SER A 118 -5.01 4.64 -7.86
CA SER A 118 -4.90 5.50 -6.68
C SER A 118 -6.08 6.46 -6.64
N VAL A 119 -6.60 6.74 -5.44
CA VAL A 119 -7.67 7.73 -5.23
C VAL A 119 -7.21 8.87 -4.31
N GLY A 120 -7.61 10.09 -4.63
CA GLY A 120 -7.24 11.27 -3.85
C GLY A 120 -8.27 12.37 -3.90
N LEU A 121 -8.24 13.25 -2.90
CA LEU A 121 -9.12 14.42 -2.81
C LEU A 121 -8.34 15.67 -3.24
N TRP A 122 -8.88 16.42 -4.19
CA TRP A 122 -8.36 17.71 -4.61
C TRP A 122 -9.51 18.69 -4.85
N ASN A 123 -9.42 19.91 -4.32
CA ASN A 123 -10.46 20.95 -4.46
C ASN A 123 -11.89 20.42 -4.22
N ASN A 124 -12.08 19.69 -3.11
CA ASN A 124 -13.34 19.06 -2.71
C ASN A 124 -13.93 18.05 -3.74
N ALA A 125 -13.13 17.58 -4.68
CA ALA A 125 -13.51 16.55 -5.63
C ALA A 125 -12.63 15.30 -5.48
N SER A 126 -13.26 14.13 -5.51
CA SER A 126 -12.55 12.86 -5.51
C SER A 126 -12.08 12.52 -6.92
N TYR A 127 -10.78 12.31 -7.07
CA TYR A 127 -10.13 11.91 -8.32
C TYR A 127 -9.59 10.49 -8.18
N LEU A 128 -9.66 9.75 -9.28
CA LEU A 128 -9.19 8.38 -9.39
C LEU A 128 -8.30 8.29 -10.62
N VAL A 129 -7.08 7.79 -10.44
CA VAL A 129 -6.17 7.48 -11.54
C VAL A 129 -6.00 5.97 -11.61
N VAL A 130 -6.24 5.40 -12.80
CA VAL A 130 -6.22 3.94 -13.02
C VAL A 130 -5.23 3.62 -14.12
N GLY A 131 -4.37 2.65 -13.85
CA GLY A 131 -3.49 2.03 -14.84
C GLY A 131 -4.09 0.72 -15.38
N THR A 132 -3.94 0.52 -16.69
CA THR A 132 -4.18 -0.77 -17.35
C THR A 132 -2.93 -1.15 -18.17
N PRO A 133 -2.87 -2.33 -18.81
CA PRO A 133 -1.71 -2.72 -19.61
C PRO A 133 -1.38 -1.77 -20.76
N THR A 134 -2.36 -1.00 -21.27
CA THR A 134 -2.19 -0.18 -22.48
C THR A 134 -2.66 1.26 -22.32
N LYS A 135 -3.26 1.63 -21.19
CA LYS A 135 -3.85 2.95 -20.97
C LYS A 135 -3.74 3.42 -19.53
N LEU A 136 -3.75 4.74 -19.38
CA LEU A 136 -3.92 5.45 -18.12
C LEU A 136 -5.22 6.24 -18.17
N TYR A 137 -6.00 6.17 -17.11
CA TYR A 137 -7.29 6.86 -16.99
C TYR A 137 -7.23 7.88 -15.87
N VAL A 138 -7.65 9.11 -16.14
CA VAL A 138 -7.97 10.10 -15.11
C VAL A 138 -9.47 10.19 -15.02
N MET A 139 -10.01 9.96 -13.82
CA MET A 139 -11.44 9.95 -13.55
C MET A 139 -11.76 10.89 -12.41
N LYS A 140 -12.98 11.41 -12.40
CA LYS A 140 -13.51 12.28 -11.34
C LYS A 140 -14.86 11.75 -10.89
N TYR A 141 -15.08 11.74 -9.59
CA TYR A 141 -16.35 11.31 -9.02
C TYR A 141 -17.46 12.30 -9.38
N ASN A 142 -18.58 11.78 -9.86
CA ASN A 142 -19.81 12.51 -10.13
C ASN A 142 -20.85 12.13 -9.07
N PRO A 143 -21.17 13.04 -8.11
CA PRO A 143 -22.15 12.77 -7.07
C PRO A 143 -23.55 12.45 -7.61
N SER A 144 -23.98 13.12 -8.68
CA SER A 144 -25.31 12.92 -9.28
C SER A 144 -25.48 11.52 -9.87
N LEU A 145 -24.39 10.94 -10.39
CA LEU A 145 -24.38 9.58 -10.93
C LEU A 145 -23.91 8.54 -9.90
N GLY A 146 -23.41 8.97 -8.74
CA GLY A 146 -22.80 8.11 -7.73
C GLY A 146 -21.68 7.22 -8.28
N THR A 147 -20.84 7.72 -9.20
CA THR A 147 -19.77 6.94 -9.85
C THR A 147 -18.61 7.82 -10.32
N TYR A 148 -17.47 7.21 -10.63
CA TYR A 148 -16.35 7.89 -11.31
C TYR A 148 -16.59 7.94 -12.82
N CYS A 149 -16.42 9.13 -13.40
CA CYS A 149 -16.50 9.35 -14.85
C CYS A 149 -15.11 9.63 -15.42
N VAL A 150 -14.82 9.07 -16.59
CA VAL A 150 -13.55 9.30 -17.30
C VAL A 150 -13.47 10.77 -17.72
N ARG A 151 -12.38 11.45 -17.33
CA ARG A 151 -12.04 12.80 -17.81
C ARG A 151 -11.07 12.75 -18.98
N LYS A 152 -10.10 11.83 -18.94
CA LYS A 152 -9.09 11.67 -19.99
C LYS A 152 -8.52 10.25 -19.96
N GLU A 153 -8.19 9.77 -21.14
CA GLU A 153 -7.40 8.56 -21.36
C GLU A 153 -6.08 8.94 -22.03
N PHE A 154 -5.00 8.28 -21.63
CA PHE A 154 -3.69 8.35 -22.27
C PHE A 154 -3.25 6.95 -22.70
N PRO A 155 -2.74 6.77 -23.92
CA PRO A 155 -2.11 5.51 -24.30
C PRO A 155 -0.83 5.30 -23.50
N SER A 156 -0.50 4.04 -23.21
CA SER A 156 0.75 3.63 -22.58
C SER A 156 1.37 2.49 -23.38
N SER A 157 2.67 2.57 -23.65
CA SER A 157 3.42 1.50 -24.32
C SER A 157 3.79 0.37 -23.35
N GLU A 158 4.02 0.70 -22.09
CA GLU A 158 4.31 -0.25 -21.03
C GLU A 158 3.18 -0.30 -19.99
N PRO A 159 2.93 -1.44 -19.34
CA PRO A 159 1.96 -1.52 -18.25
C PRO A 159 2.29 -0.54 -17.12
N CYS A 160 1.26 0.11 -16.58
CA CYS A 160 1.42 0.96 -15.42
C CYS A 160 1.76 0.13 -14.18
N SER A 161 2.94 0.36 -13.60
CA SER A 161 3.48 -0.36 -12.44
C SER A 161 3.14 0.31 -11.10
N CYS A 162 3.05 1.64 -11.09
CA CYS A 162 2.77 2.40 -9.87
C CYS A 162 2.01 3.70 -10.15
N VAL A 163 1.19 4.14 -9.18
CA VAL A 163 0.42 5.39 -9.22
C VAL A 163 0.41 6.02 -7.84
N CYS A 164 0.62 7.33 -7.74
CA CYS A 164 0.48 8.11 -6.51
C CYS A 164 -0.19 9.44 -6.82
N ILE A 165 -1.41 9.64 -6.32
CA ILE A 165 -2.05 10.97 -6.33
C ILE A 165 -1.45 11.84 -5.21
N ALA A 166 -1.03 13.04 -5.56
CA ALA A 166 -0.54 14.04 -4.64
C ALA A 166 -1.05 15.43 -5.04
N GLU A 167 -1.89 16.02 -4.18
CA GLU A 167 -2.50 17.34 -4.43
C GLU A 167 -3.24 17.37 -5.78
N ASN A 168 -2.86 18.27 -6.70
CA ASN A 168 -3.53 18.52 -7.98
C ASN A 168 -3.01 17.64 -9.13
N TYR A 169 -2.12 16.69 -8.87
CA TYR A 169 -1.55 15.81 -9.88
C TYR A 169 -1.42 14.37 -9.39
N ALA A 170 -1.13 13.47 -10.32
CA ALA A 170 -0.68 12.12 -10.05
C ALA A 170 0.69 11.88 -10.66
N ILE A 171 1.50 11.06 -10.00
CA ILE A 171 2.71 10.49 -10.56
C ILE A 171 2.40 9.04 -10.93
N VAL A 172 2.71 8.65 -12.17
CA VAL A 172 2.51 7.28 -12.66
C VAL A 172 3.84 6.74 -13.17
N GLY A 173 4.10 5.45 -12.95
CA GLY A 173 5.26 4.75 -13.50
C GLY A 173 4.83 3.77 -14.57
N THR A 174 5.41 3.90 -15.76
CA THR A 174 5.30 2.96 -16.88
C THR A 174 6.74 2.60 -17.31
N GLU A 175 7.19 2.96 -18.52
CA GLU A 175 8.60 2.93 -18.91
C GLU A 175 9.44 4.00 -18.20
N ARG A 176 8.80 5.06 -17.71
CA ARG A 176 9.39 6.15 -16.92
C ARG A 176 8.32 6.74 -15.99
N PHE A 177 8.69 7.72 -15.17
CA PHE A 177 7.73 8.45 -14.35
C PHE A 177 7.11 9.62 -15.12
N TYR A 178 5.79 9.67 -15.16
CA TYR A 178 5.01 10.76 -15.73
C TYR A 178 4.19 11.47 -14.66
N LYS A 179 3.97 12.77 -14.88
CA LYS A 179 3.08 13.64 -14.11
C LYS A 179 1.80 13.89 -14.88
N ILE A 180 0.67 13.65 -14.24
CA ILE A 180 -0.67 13.91 -14.79
C ILE A 180 -1.38 14.96 -13.96
N ASN A 181 -1.72 16.10 -14.56
CA ASN A 181 -2.57 17.10 -13.90
C ASN A 181 -4.03 16.58 -13.79
N LEU A 182 -4.68 16.73 -12.64
CA LEU A 182 -6.03 16.17 -12.43
C LEU A 182 -7.16 17.08 -12.99
N GLU A 183 -6.95 18.39 -12.97
CA GLU A 183 -7.95 19.37 -13.41
C GLU A 183 -7.93 19.62 -14.91
N HIS A 184 -6.72 19.73 -15.47
CA HIS A 184 -6.42 19.89 -16.88
C HIS A 184 -5.51 18.73 -17.35
N PRO A 185 -6.06 17.52 -17.57
CA PRO A 185 -5.27 16.34 -17.86
C PRO A 185 -4.27 16.49 -19.01
N SER A 186 -3.00 16.56 -18.62
CA SER A 186 -1.82 16.54 -19.49
C SER A 186 -0.83 15.52 -18.94
N LEU A 187 -0.22 14.72 -19.81
CA LEU A 187 0.81 13.76 -19.45
C LEU A 187 2.18 14.36 -19.80
N LEU A 188 3.00 14.62 -18.79
CA LEU A 188 4.34 15.19 -18.95
C LEU A 188 5.37 14.31 -18.23
N ASP A 189 6.63 14.33 -18.66
CA ASP A 189 7.70 13.67 -17.90
C ASP A 189 7.75 14.26 -16.49
N PHE A 190 7.84 13.40 -15.46
CA PHE A 190 7.92 13.87 -14.09
C PHE A 190 9.35 14.23 -13.68
N VAL A 191 10.32 13.38 -14.01
CA VAL A 191 11.73 13.61 -13.66
C VAL A 191 12.26 14.79 -14.48
N ASP A 192 12.82 15.79 -13.79
CA ASP A 192 13.35 16.99 -14.44
C ASP A 192 14.58 16.64 -15.28
N ARG A 193 14.46 16.82 -16.60
CA ARG A 193 15.52 16.56 -17.57
C ARG A 193 16.68 17.55 -17.50
N GLN A 194 16.47 18.71 -16.87
CA GLN A 194 17.52 19.72 -16.67
C GLN A 194 18.38 19.43 -15.44
N ASP A 195 17.90 18.56 -14.53
CA ASP A 195 18.67 18.13 -13.37
C ASP A 195 19.68 17.05 -13.78
N SER A 196 20.92 17.48 -14.05
CA SER A 196 22.02 16.58 -14.44
C SER A 196 22.30 15.47 -13.42
N SER A 197 21.94 15.65 -12.13
CA SER A 197 22.10 14.62 -11.09
C SER A 197 21.08 13.47 -11.21
N LEU A 198 20.06 13.64 -12.06
CA LEU A 198 19.03 12.65 -12.36
C LEU A 198 19.12 12.13 -13.80
N ALA A 199 20.18 12.45 -14.54
CA ALA A 199 20.32 12.05 -15.95
C ALA A 199 20.14 10.54 -16.17
N PHE A 200 20.63 9.70 -15.25
CA PHE A 200 20.41 8.26 -15.33
C PHE A 200 18.93 7.90 -15.16
N ALA A 201 18.23 8.47 -14.18
CA ALA A 201 16.79 8.21 -13.97
C ALA A 201 15.92 8.74 -15.13
N ALA A 202 16.30 9.89 -15.73
CA ALA A 202 15.56 10.53 -16.80
C ALA A 202 15.75 9.88 -18.18
N PHE A 203 16.96 9.38 -18.47
CA PHE A 203 17.34 8.91 -19.82
C PHE A 203 17.93 7.50 -19.85
N GLY A 204 18.67 7.09 -18.82
CA GLY A 204 19.40 5.82 -18.80
C GLY A 204 18.56 4.63 -18.34
N ALA A 205 17.71 4.81 -17.33
CA ALA A 205 17.05 3.72 -16.62
C ALA A 205 16.24 2.81 -17.57
N ALA A 206 15.42 3.38 -18.45
CA ALA A 206 14.65 2.63 -19.43
C ALA A 206 15.53 1.84 -20.43
N ASN A 207 16.66 2.41 -20.87
CA ASN A 207 17.59 1.75 -21.79
C ASN A 207 18.28 0.54 -21.13
N HIS A 208 18.41 0.55 -19.80
CA HIS A 208 18.91 -0.57 -19.00
C HIS A 208 17.79 -1.48 -18.48
N HIS A 209 16.55 -1.34 -18.99
CA HIS A 209 15.38 -2.08 -18.53
C HIS A 209 15.11 -1.93 -17.01
N SER A 210 15.61 -0.85 -16.41
CA SER A 210 15.35 -0.47 -15.03
C SER A 210 14.11 0.40 -14.99
N TYR A 211 12.94 -0.25 -15.11
CA TYR A 211 11.67 0.46 -15.13
C TYR A 211 11.21 0.89 -13.72
N PRO A 212 10.39 1.94 -13.61
CA PRO A 212 9.67 2.31 -12.39
C PRO A 212 9.02 1.12 -11.68
N LEU A 213 9.30 0.98 -10.39
CA LEU A 213 8.67 -0.01 -9.51
C LEU A 213 7.63 0.60 -8.58
N ALA A 214 7.94 1.77 -8.00
CA ALA A 214 7.05 2.45 -7.08
C ALA A 214 7.35 3.96 -7.07
N VAL A 215 6.31 4.73 -6.76
CA VAL A 215 6.44 6.12 -6.31
C VAL A 215 5.84 6.20 -4.93
N VAL A 216 6.62 6.71 -3.97
CA VAL A 216 6.24 6.74 -2.57
C VAL A 216 6.32 8.17 -2.05
N ARG A 217 5.20 8.73 -1.59
CA ARG A 217 5.20 10.02 -0.89
C ARG A 217 5.79 9.82 0.51
N VAL A 218 6.92 10.49 0.78
CA VAL A 218 7.66 10.37 2.05
C VAL A 218 7.54 11.61 2.95
N SER A 219 7.02 12.70 2.38
CA SER A 219 6.77 13.95 3.09
C SER A 219 5.53 13.87 3.98
N PRO A 220 5.61 14.31 5.25
CA PRO A 220 4.43 14.51 6.08
C PRO A 220 3.58 15.66 5.52
N PRO A 221 2.28 15.76 5.89
CA PRO A 221 1.37 16.76 5.34
C PRO A 221 1.82 18.21 5.51
N GLU A 222 2.60 18.52 6.55
CA GLU A 222 3.03 19.87 6.90
C GLU A 222 4.31 20.31 6.17
N LEU A 223 5.02 19.40 5.51
CA LEU A 223 6.25 19.67 4.80
C LEU A 223 6.04 19.69 3.28
N PRO A 224 6.87 20.43 2.53
CA PRO A 224 6.82 20.40 1.07
C PRO A 224 6.90 18.98 0.53
N LEU A 225 6.09 18.69 -0.47
CA LEU A 225 6.02 17.39 -1.12
C LEU A 225 7.41 16.87 -1.53
N GLU A 226 7.69 15.66 -1.08
CA GLU A 226 8.85 14.85 -1.39
C GLU A 226 8.42 13.42 -1.66
N PHE A 227 9.00 12.84 -2.70
CA PHE A 227 8.74 11.50 -3.19
C PHE A 227 10.03 10.71 -3.28
N LEU A 228 9.94 9.41 -3.03
CA LEU A 228 10.96 8.44 -3.41
C LEU A 228 10.49 7.73 -4.69
N LEU A 229 11.26 7.90 -5.76
CA LEU A 229 11.09 7.16 -7.01
C LEU A 229 11.92 5.88 -6.92
N CYS A 230 11.27 4.72 -6.96
CA CYS A 230 11.92 3.42 -6.85
C CYS A 230 12.09 2.78 -8.23
N PHE A 231 13.30 2.37 -8.53
CA PHE A 231 13.68 1.54 -9.67
C PHE A 231 14.20 0.19 -9.15
N HIS A 232 14.54 -0.73 -10.05
CA HIS A 232 15.00 -2.09 -9.69
C HIS A 232 16.27 -2.11 -8.84
N GLU A 233 17.20 -1.18 -9.08
CA GLU A 233 18.53 -1.19 -8.44
C GLU A 233 18.74 -0.03 -7.45
N PHE A 234 17.94 1.01 -7.55
CA PHE A 234 18.13 2.23 -6.78
C PHE A 234 16.82 2.99 -6.58
N GLY A 235 16.83 3.93 -5.65
CA GLY A 235 15.79 4.92 -5.46
C GLY A 235 16.36 6.33 -5.39
N VAL A 236 15.59 7.31 -5.86
CA VAL A 236 15.97 8.73 -5.80
C VAL A 236 14.88 9.53 -5.13
N PHE A 237 15.28 10.40 -4.20
CA PHE A 237 14.37 11.36 -3.60
C PHE A 237 14.26 12.59 -4.48
N VAL A 238 13.01 12.98 -4.77
CA VAL A 238 12.69 14.14 -5.58
C VAL A 238 11.62 15.01 -4.94
N ASN A 239 11.65 16.31 -5.25
CA ASN A 239 10.60 17.25 -4.87
C ASN A 239 9.38 17.14 -5.81
N HIS A 240 8.37 18.00 -5.63
CA HIS A 240 7.16 18.06 -6.45
C HIS A 240 7.36 18.54 -7.90
N HIS A 241 8.54 19.07 -8.22
CA HIS A 241 8.97 19.41 -9.57
C HIS A 241 9.77 18.28 -10.24
N GLY A 242 10.01 17.16 -9.55
CA GLY A 242 10.80 16.04 -10.06
C GLY A 242 12.31 16.28 -10.08
N GLN A 243 12.78 17.26 -9.32
CA GLN A 243 14.20 17.56 -9.12
C GLN A 243 14.71 16.86 -7.86
N ARG A 244 16.00 16.53 -7.83
CA ARG A 244 16.62 15.83 -6.71
C ARG A 244 16.44 16.61 -5.41
N SER A 245 15.94 15.95 -4.38
CA SER A 245 15.77 16.55 -3.05
C SER A 245 16.80 16.08 -2.02
N ARG A 246 17.52 14.97 -2.29
CA ARG A 246 18.59 14.45 -1.43
C ARG A 246 19.81 14.05 -2.25
N SER A 247 21.00 14.28 -1.70
CA SER A 247 22.29 14.15 -2.41
C SER A 247 22.66 12.72 -2.81
N THR A 248 22.11 11.72 -2.13
CA THR A 248 22.50 10.32 -2.28
C THR A 248 21.34 9.45 -2.73
N ASP A 249 21.63 8.52 -3.63
CA ASP A 249 20.68 7.50 -4.05
C ASP A 249 20.50 6.45 -2.95
N VAL A 250 19.30 5.92 -2.84
CA VAL A 250 19.00 4.76 -2.00
C VAL A 250 19.35 3.51 -2.79
N LYS A 251 20.09 2.58 -2.17
CA LYS A 251 20.38 1.25 -2.73
C LYS A 251 19.60 0.19 -1.98
N TRP A 252 19.10 -0.80 -2.72
CA TRP A 252 18.36 -1.93 -2.17
C TRP A 252 19.32 -3.06 -1.79
N SER A 253 18.96 -3.84 -0.77
CA SER A 253 19.74 -4.99 -0.31
C SER A 253 19.56 -6.24 -1.21
N GLY A 254 18.67 -6.15 -2.21
CA GLY A 254 18.31 -7.22 -3.13
C GLY A 254 17.20 -6.74 -4.07
N LEU A 255 16.55 -7.67 -4.79
CA LEU A 255 15.42 -7.34 -5.68
C LEU A 255 14.16 -7.02 -4.85
N PRO A 256 13.69 -5.77 -4.81
CA PRO A 256 12.53 -5.40 -4.02
C PRO A 256 11.23 -5.92 -4.65
N LEU A 257 10.35 -6.48 -3.83
CA LEU A 257 9.04 -7.00 -4.23
C LEU A 257 7.92 -6.00 -3.98
N ALA A 258 8.04 -5.18 -2.94
CA ALA A 258 7.07 -4.15 -2.60
C ALA A 258 7.73 -3.01 -1.82
N PHE A 259 7.14 -1.82 -1.93
CA PHE A 259 7.52 -0.63 -1.19
C PHE A 259 6.31 -0.07 -0.46
N ALA A 260 6.51 0.37 0.78
CA ALA A 260 5.49 1.09 1.52
C ALA A 260 6.13 2.11 2.45
N PHE A 261 5.55 3.29 2.55
CA PHE A 261 5.95 4.27 3.55
C PHE A 261 4.84 4.45 4.58
N VAL A 262 5.17 4.14 5.83
CA VAL A 262 4.35 4.48 7.00
C VAL A 262 5.28 5.21 7.94
N ALA A 263 5.11 6.53 8.00
CA ALA A 263 6.05 7.41 8.68
C ALA A 263 6.40 6.90 10.10
N PRO A 264 7.69 6.90 10.46
CA PRO A 264 8.84 7.40 9.69
C PRO A 264 9.54 6.35 8.81
N PHE A 265 8.94 5.17 8.58
CA PHE A 265 9.61 4.03 7.96
C PHE A 265 9.26 3.85 6.49
N LEU A 266 10.29 3.69 5.66
CA LEU A 266 10.21 3.01 4.38
C LEU A 266 10.40 1.51 4.60
N TYR A 267 9.35 0.74 4.32
CA TYR A 267 9.38 -0.71 4.25
C TYR A 267 9.69 -1.15 2.83
N VAL A 268 10.70 -2.02 2.70
CA VAL A 268 11.03 -2.73 1.46
C VAL A 268 10.90 -4.23 1.72
N THR A 269 10.04 -4.89 0.95
CA THR A 269 9.81 -6.33 1.05
C THR A 269 10.72 -7.06 0.08
N TYR A 270 11.41 -8.10 0.55
CA TYR A 270 12.24 -9.02 -0.23
C TYR A 270 11.71 -10.45 -0.07
N THR A 271 12.32 -11.43 -0.77
CA THR A 271 11.85 -12.83 -0.77
C THR A 271 11.75 -13.48 0.61
N ASN A 272 12.63 -13.13 1.56
CA ASN A 272 12.68 -13.74 2.90
C ASN A 272 12.81 -12.73 4.04
N THR A 273 12.78 -11.43 3.73
CA THR A 273 13.00 -10.38 4.72
C THR A 273 12.13 -9.17 4.41
N ILE A 274 11.85 -8.39 5.44
CA ILE A 274 11.37 -7.03 5.30
C ILE A 274 12.38 -6.09 5.95
N GLN A 275 12.79 -5.08 5.21
CA GLN A 275 13.68 -4.04 5.69
C GLN A 275 12.88 -2.76 5.97
N ALA A 276 12.86 -2.33 7.23
CA ALA A 276 12.32 -1.05 7.64
C ALA A 276 13.47 -0.04 7.80
N THR A 277 13.49 0.99 6.96
CA THR A 277 14.48 2.07 6.99
C THR A 277 13.82 3.36 7.44
N VAL A 278 14.37 4.01 8.47
CA VAL A 278 13.94 5.36 8.85
C VAL A 278 14.25 6.32 7.71
N VAL A 279 13.27 7.08 7.26
CA VAL A 279 13.45 8.19 6.34
C VAL A 279 13.52 9.48 7.17
N PRO A 280 14.71 10.09 7.35
CA PRO A 280 14.84 11.27 8.17
C PRO A 280 14.06 12.44 7.57
N THR A 281 13.52 13.30 8.45
CA THR A 281 12.95 14.60 8.07
C THR A 281 14.04 15.56 7.59
N ASP A 282 15.24 15.45 8.15
CA ASP A 282 16.44 16.09 7.63
C ASP A 282 16.84 15.47 6.27
N ARG A 283 16.69 16.27 5.22
CA ARG A 283 16.97 15.87 3.83
C ARG A 283 18.46 15.78 3.51
N ALA A 284 19.35 16.20 4.42
CA ALA A 284 20.79 15.97 4.28
C ALA A 284 21.14 14.47 4.25
N GLN A 285 20.30 13.62 4.86
CA GLN A 285 20.47 12.18 4.89
C GLN A 285 19.39 11.48 4.04
N ALA A 286 19.78 10.60 3.12
CA ALA A 286 18.82 9.81 2.34
C ALA A 286 18.17 8.68 3.15
N LYS A 287 18.90 8.10 4.11
CA LYS A 287 18.43 7.00 4.96
C LYS A 287 18.99 7.11 6.36
N GLY A 288 18.16 6.75 7.34
CA GLY A 288 18.55 6.59 8.74
C GLY A 288 18.74 5.11 9.10
N ARG A 289 18.41 4.78 10.35
CA ARG A 289 18.51 3.42 10.91
C ARG A 289 17.73 2.41 10.06
N GLN A 290 18.31 1.21 9.93
CA GLN A 290 17.70 0.10 9.21
C GLN A 290 17.46 -1.06 10.19
N THR A 291 16.27 -1.65 10.10
CA THR A 291 15.89 -2.87 10.82
C THR A 291 15.52 -3.92 9.77
N VAL A 292 16.20 -5.06 9.81
CA VAL A 292 15.85 -6.22 8.96
C VAL A 292 15.06 -7.19 9.83
N ILE A 293 13.95 -7.67 9.30
CA ILE A 293 13.04 -8.60 9.97
C ILE A 293 12.93 -9.82 9.06
N ASP A 294 13.42 -10.97 9.55
CA ASP A 294 13.34 -12.24 8.82
C ASP A 294 11.90 -12.77 8.87
N ILE A 295 11.28 -12.90 7.71
CA ILE A 295 9.92 -13.41 7.54
C ILE A 295 9.90 -14.24 6.27
N GLN A 296 9.53 -15.50 6.36
CA GLN A 296 9.49 -16.39 5.20
C GLN A 296 8.40 -15.94 4.22
N ALA A 297 8.76 -15.83 2.93
CA ALA A 297 7.86 -15.45 1.83
C ALA A 297 6.91 -14.29 2.21
N PRO A 298 7.46 -13.14 2.66
CA PRO A 298 6.63 -12.06 3.18
C PRO A 298 5.91 -11.37 2.02
N ARG A 299 4.64 -11.04 2.24
CA ARG A 299 3.88 -10.15 1.35
C ARG A 299 3.31 -9.00 2.15
N TYR A 300 3.62 -7.78 1.71
CA TYR A 300 3.09 -6.57 2.32
C TYR A 300 1.58 -6.49 2.03
N LEU A 301 0.76 -6.28 3.07
CA LEU A 301 -0.69 -6.19 2.93
C LEU A 301 -1.18 -4.75 2.99
N GLY A 302 -0.58 -3.90 3.82
CA GLY A 302 -1.06 -2.54 4.04
C GLY A 302 -0.61 -1.94 5.37
N PRO A 303 -0.94 -0.66 5.62
CA PRO A 303 -0.72 -0.04 6.92
C PRO A 303 -1.55 -0.72 8.01
N ALA A 304 -1.00 -0.83 9.22
CA ALA A 304 -1.74 -1.27 10.39
C ALA A 304 -2.30 -0.05 11.16
N PRO A 305 -3.30 -0.22 12.06
CA PRO A 305 -3.89 0.89 12.80
C PRO A 305 -2.92 1.67 13.70
N SER A 306 -1.81 1.04 14.10
CA SER A 306 -0.81 1.66 14.98
C SER A 306 0.21 2.48 14.16
N PRO A 307 0.63 3.67 14.64
CA PRO A 307 1.61 4.51 13.94
C PRO A 307 2.89 3.76 13.60
N GLY A 308 3.39 3.95 12.38
CA GLY A 308 4.60 3.30 11.88
C GLY A 308 4.47 1.79 11.65
N CYS A 309 3.34 1.16 11.93
CA CYS A 309 3.16 -0.29 11.78
C CYS A 309 2.55 -0.68 10.43
N VAL A 310 2.89 -1.88 9.96
CA VAL A 310 2.33 -2.49 8.75
C VAL A 310 1.86 -3.92 9.01
N TYR A 311 0.90 -4.38 8.21
CA TYR A 311 0.51 -5.78 8.12
C TYR A 311 1.26 -6.47 7.00
N VAL A 312 1.70 -7.69 7.28
CA VAL A 312 2.45 -8.56 6.39
C VAL A 312 1.85 -9.95 6.50
N SER A 313 1.62 -10.63 5.39
CA SER A 313 1.38 -12.07 5.43
C SER A 313 2.67 -12.85 5.29
N SER A 314 2.77 -13.96 6.01
CA SER A 314 3.81 -14.97 5.83
C SER A 314 3.15 -16.30 5.57
N SER A 315 3.54 -16.96 4.47
CA SER A 315 3.01 -18.25 4.08
C SER A 315 4.13 -19.28 4.07
N ASN A 316 4.02 -20.29 4.94
CA ASN A 316 4.97 -21.40 4.99
C ASN A 316 4.35 -22.63 4.31
N ALA A 317 4.87 -22.96 3.12
CA ALA A 317 4.40 -24.10 2.33
C ALA A 317 4.66 -25.45 3.02
N THR A 318 5.72 -25.58 3.83
CA THR A 318 6.07 -26.81 4.52
C THR A 318 5.15 -27.08 5.70
N THR A 319 4.86 -26.06 6.51
CA THR A 319 3.99 -26.21 7.69
C THR A 319 2.51 -26.00 7.36
N LYS A 320 2.18 -25.54 6.15
CA LYS A 320 0.82 -25.13 5.74
C LYS A 320 0.19 -24.13 6.71
N ILE A 321 1.01 -23.18 7.16
CA ILE A 321 0.57 -22.09 8.05
C ILE A 321 0.65 -20.80 7.26
N THR A 322 -0.43 -20.01 7.31
CA THR A 322 -0.40 -18.61 6.88
C THR A 322 -0.72 -17.70 8.04
N GLU A 323 0.10 -16.67 8.22
CA GLU A 323 -0.03 -15.72 9.32
C GLU A 323 -0.19 -14.31 8.79
N ILE A 324 -1.02 -13.50 9.47
CA ILE A 324 -1.00 -12.05 9.37
C ILE A 324 -0.19 -11.53 10.55
N ILE A 325 0.89 -10.83 10.26
CA ILE A 325 1.86 -10.35 11.23
C ILE A 325 1.86 -8.83 11.18
N ARG A 326 1.76 -8.20 12.35
CA ARG A 326 1.98 -6.77 12.54
C ARG A 326 3.43 -6.52 12.90
N ILE A 327 4.12 -5.70 12.11
CA ILE A 327 5.51 -5.31 12.34
C ILE A 327 5.65 -3.79 12.46
N ARG A 328 6.73 -3.36 13.13
CA ARG A 328 7.18 -1.97 13.23
C ARG A 328 8.70 -1.95 13.14
N GLY A 329 9.27 -1.00 12.40
CA GLY A 329 10.71 -0.72 12.42
C GLY A 329 11.17 -0.15 13.78
N GLN A 330 12.49 -0.04 13.98
CA GLN A 330 13.07 0.59 15.17
C GLN A 330 13.69 1.96 14.84
N GLU A 331 13.44 2.95 15.70
CA GLU A 331 13.94 4.32 15.54
C GLU A 331 15.26 4.56 16.31
N ALA A 332 15.49 3.90 17.45
CA ALA A 332 16.66 4.09 18.32
C ALA A 332 17.43 2.80 18.63
N PHE A 333 18.67 2.92 19.11
CA PHE A 333 19.36 1.82 19.81
C PHE A 333 18.57 1.53 21.09
N GLY A 334 18.13 0.30 21.30
CA GLY A 334 17.51 -0.05 22.58
C GLY A 334 18.52 0.17 23.70
N THR A 335 18.18 1.01 24.67
CA THR A 335 18.46 0.64 26.05
C THR A 335 17.49 -0.48 26.38
N ASP A 336 18.03 -1.65 26.68
CA ASP A 336 17.23 -2.77 27.14
C ASP A 336 16.35 -2.33 28.31
N PHE A 337 15.08 -2.74 28.30
CA PHE A 337 14.29 -2.85 29.51
C PHE A 337 14.99 -3.87 30.41
N VAL A 338 15.87 -3.40 31.29
CA VAL A 338 16.26 -4.16 32.48
C VAL A 338 15.01 -4.20 33.35
N GLY A 339 14.24 -5.28 33.22
CA GLY A 339 13.28 -5.65 34.24
C GLY A 339 14.07 -5.97 35.51
N GLU A 340 13.99 -5.09 36.50
CA GLU A 340 14.33 -5.41 37.88
C GLU A 340 13.48 -6.61 38.30
N LYS A 341 14.07 -7.80 38.23
CA LYS A 341 13.64 -8.93 39.04
C LYS A 341 14.19 -8.69 40.45
N GLU A 342 13.45 -7.98 41.28
CA GLU A 342 13.55 -8.19 42.73
C GLU A 342 13.04 -9.59 43.04
N ASN A 343 13.98 -10.54 43.07
CA ASN A 343 13.76 -11.86 43.65
C ASN A 343 13.67 -11.71 45.16
N VAL A 344 12.44 -11.70 45.66
CA VAL A 344 12.11 -12.08 47.04
C VAL A 344 12.46 -13.55 47.21
N GLY A 345 13.54 -13.82 47.95
CA GLY A 345 13.97 -15.18 48.30
C GLY A 345 14.41 -15.24 49.76
N ARG A 346 13.46 -15.58 50.64
CA ARG A 346 13.71 -16.02 52.02
C ARG A 346 14.50 -17.35 52.04
N CYS A 347 15.47 -17.43 52.96
CA CYS A 347 15.88 -18.61 53.76
C CYS A 347 16.67 -18.00 54.95
N VAL A 348 16.28 -18.07 56.23
CA VAL A 348 16.13 -19.26 57.12
C VAL A 348 17.40 -20.10 57.01
N VAL A 349 18.36 -20.13 57.95
CA VAL A 349 18.40 -20.03 59.42
C VAL A 349 19.58 -19.16 59.84
#